data_AF-A0A9E4ZTK2-F1
#
_entry.id   AF-A0A9E4ZTK2-F1
#
_cell.length_a   1.000
_cell.length_b   1.000
_cell.length_c   1.000
_cell.angle_alpha   90.00
_cell.angle_beta   90.00
_cell.angle_gamma   90.00
#
_symmetry.space_group_name_H-M   'P 1'
#
loop_
_entity.id
_entity.type
_entity.pdbx_description
1 polymer ?
#
loop_
_entity_poly.entity_id
_entity_poly.type
_entity_poly.pdbx_seq_one_letter_code
_entity_poly.pdbx_strand_id
1 'polypeptide(L)'
;MGGGFGAKILWDELKPGIDPLSPENKLVFTVGPLTGTKVQSASRWIAQFKSPLTGTYFRSVGGGFFGAWLKFAGFDALIVEGRLRSPPTST
;
A
#
# COMPACT_ATOMS: atom_id res chain seq x y z
N MET A 1 12.78 3.07 -0.96
CA MET A 1 11.31 3.06 -0.98
C MET A 1 10.82 1.64 -1.13
N GLY A 2 9.82 1.20 -0.37
CA GLY A 2 9.38 -0.21 -0.24
C GLY A 2 8.66 -0.85 -1.44
N GLY A 3 8.78 -0.28 -2.64
CA GLY A 3 7.96 -0.70 -3.79
C GLY A 3 8.25 -2.11 -4.29
N GLY A 4 9.48 -2.61 -4.13
CA GLY A 4 9.77 -4.01 -4.44
C GLY A 4 9.03 -4.97 -3.50
N PHE A 5 8.93 -4.59 -2.21
CA PHE A 5 8.25 -5.40 -1.20
C PHE A 5 6.75 -5.48 -1.47
N GLY A 6 6.10 -4.36 -1.77
CA GLY A 6 4.68 -4.37 -2.11
C GLY A 6 4.37 -5.06 -3.44
N ALA A 7 5.22 -4.91 -4.45
CA ALA A 7 5.08 -5.66 -5.70
C ALA A 7 5.17 -7.18 -5.48
N LYS A 8 6.08 -7.65 -4.61
CA LYS A 8 6.20 -9.07 -4.27
C LYS A 8 4.95 -9.60 -3.57
N ILE A 9 4.43 -8.86 -2.60
CA ILE A 9 3.16 -9.19 -1.90
C ILE A 9 2.03 -9.36 -2.92
N LEU A 10 1.83 -8.36 -3.79
CA LEU A 10 0.77 -8.43 -4.79
C LEU A 10 0.97 -9.56 -5.80
N TRP A 11 2.21 -9.86 -6.17
CA TRP A 11 2.53 -10.96 -7.07
C TRP A 11 2.19 -12.32 -6.47
N ASP A 12 2.46 -12.51 -5.18
CA ASP A 12 2.21 -13.78 -4.50
C ASP A 12 0.73 -13.96 -4.14
N GLU A 13 0.03 -12.87 -3.80
CA GLU A 13 -1.30 -12.94 -3.19
C GLU A 13 -2.46 -12.60 -4.11
N LEU A 14 -2.22 -12.00 -5.28
CA LEU A 14 -3.27 -11.74 -6.26
C LEU A 14 -3.30 -12.84 -7.31
N LYS A 15 -4.49 -13.42 -7.52
CA LYS A 15 -4.70 -14.31 -8.65
C LYS A 15 -4.62 -13.52 -9.96
N PRO A 16 -4.07 -14.10 -11.03
CA PRO A 16 -4.19 -13.52 -12.37
C PRO A 16 -5.66 -13.30 -12.75
N GLY A 17 -5.95 -12.19 -13.43
CA GLY A 17 -7.28 -11.94 -13.98
C GLY A 17 -8.35 -11.44 -13.00
N ILE A 18 -8.06 -11.25 -11.70
CA ILE A 18 -9.05 -10.70 -10.76
C ILE A 18 -9.63 -9.36 -11.23
N ASP A 19 -10.89 -9.10 -10.92
CA ASP A 19 -11.48 -7.78 -11.12
C ASP A 19 -10.83 -6.77 -10.14
N PRO A 20 -10.22 -5.66 -10.62
CA PRO A 20 -9.63 -4.64 -9.78
C PRO A 20 -10.58 -3.99 -8.75
N LEU A 21 -11.90 -4.04 -8.97
CA LEU A 21 -12.91 -3.49 -8.04
C LEU A 21 -13.53 -4.56 -7.13
N SER A 22 -13.10 -5.81 -7.25
CA SER A 22 -13.51 -6.89 -6.38
C SER A 22 -12.85 -6.79 -5.00
N PRO A 23 -13.44 -7.40 -3.96
CA PRO A 23 -12.83 -7.50 -2.62
C PRO A 23 -11.54 -8.34 -2.60
N GLU A 24 -11.18 -9.01 -3.70
CA GLU A 24 -9.95 -9.80 -3.82
C GLU A 24 -8.73 -8.93 -4.12
N ASN A 25 -8.94 -7.71 -4.65
CA ASN A 25 -7.85 -6.76 -4.85
C ASN A 25 -7.32 -6.27 -3.50
N LYS A 26 -6.03 -6.00 -3.44
CA LYS A 26 -5.34 -5.56 -2.23
C LYS A 26 -4.75 -4.18 -2.44
N LEU A 27 -4.95 -3.30 -1.45
CA LEU A 27 -4.28 -2.01 -1.40
C LEU A 27 -3.13 -2.08 -0.40
N VAL A 28 -1.91 -2.06 -0.92
CA VAL A 28 -0.68 -2.26 -0.15
C VAL A 28 0.08 -0.95 -0.02
N PHE A 29 0.17 -0.44 1.20
CA PHE A 29 1.06 0.66 1.56
C PHE A 29 2.39 0.11 2.05
N THR A 30 3.51 0.65 1.56
CA THR A 30 4.85 0.25 2.01
C THR A 30 5.74 1.45 2.27
N VAL A 31 6.67 1.29 3.20
CA VAL A 31 7.74 2.28 3.49
C VAL A 31 9.10 1.70 3.16
N GLY A 32 10.11 2.57 3.02
CA GLY A 32 11.49 2.12 2.83
C GLY A 32 12.20 1.88 4.17
N PRO A 33 13.31 1.14 4.18
CA PRO A 33 14.07 0.87 5.41
C PRO A 33 14.63 2.13 6.07
N LEU A 34 14.87 3.20 5.28
CA LEU A 34 15.35 4.48 5.78
C LEU A 34 14.22 5.41 6.26
N THR A 35 12.96 5.06 6.00
CA THR A 35 11.82 5.87 6.42
C THR A 35 11.78 5.98 7.95
N GLY A 36 11.50 7.17 8.48
CA GLY A 36 11.47 7.41 9.93
C GLY A 36 12.85 7.63 10.58
N THR A 37 13.93 7.61 9.81
CA THR A 37 15.27 7.97 10.30
C THR A 37 15.57 9.46 10.10
N LYS A 38 16.75 9.93 10.56
CA LYS A 38 17.25 11.29 10.35
C LYS A 38 17.78 11.54 8.92
N VAL A 39 17.73 10.54 8.03
CA VAL A 39 18.16 10.70 6.64
C VAL A 39 17.25 11.70 5.94
N GLN A 40 17.87 12.71 5.32
CA GLN A 40 17.15 13.76 4.62
C GLN A 40 16.27 13.17 3.50
N SER A 41 15.04 13.68 3.40
CA SER A 41 14.06 13.26 2.38
C SER A 41 13.57 11.80 2.47
N ALA A 42 13.84 11.08 3.57
CA ALA A 42 13.35 9.73 3.82
C ALA A 42 11.88 9.69 4.31
N SER A 43 10.98 10.42 3.62
CA SER A 43 9.56 10.57 4.01
C SER A 43 8.58 9.87 3.07
N ARG A 44 9.06 9.23 2.00
CA ARG A 44 8.17 8.66 1.00
C ARG A 44 7.64 7.28 1.42
N TRP A 45 6.43 7.02 0.96
CA TRP A 45 5.70 5.77 1.07
C TRP A 45 5.03 5.47 -0.28
N ILE A 46 4.61 4.24 -0.49
CA ILE A 46 4.05 3.80 -1.79
C ILE A 46 2.76 3.03 -1.58
N ALA A 47 1.68 3.48 -2.23
CA ALA A 47 0.44 2.71 -2.39
C ALA A 47 0.50 1.88 -3.68
N GLN A 48 0.18 0.58 -3.59
CA GLN A 48 0.27 -0.38 -4.69
C GLN A 48 -0.98 -1.24 -4.74
N PHE A 49 -1.49 -1.49 -5.94
CA PHE A 49 -2.70 -2.30 -6.17
C PHE A 49 -2.82 -2.64 -7.66
N LYS A 50 -3.76 -3.54 -8.02
CA LYS A 50 -4.17 -3.70 -9.41
C LYS A 50 -5.09 -2.55 -9.81
N SER A 51 -4.70 -1.74 -10.79
CA SER A 51 -5.43 -0.55 -11.20
C SER A 51 -6.73 -0.88 -11.94
N PRO A 52 -7.86 -0.26 -11.56
CA PRO A 52 -9.11 -0.39 -12.32
C PRO A 52 -9.07 0.36 -13.66
N LEU A 53 -8.23 1.39 -13.78
CA LEU A 53 -8.10 2.19 -15.00
C LEU A 53 -7.31 1.45 -16.07
N THR A 54 -6.22 0.80 -15.69
CA THR A 54 -5.28 0.16 -16.64
C THR A 54 -5.37 -1.36 -16.64
N GLY A 55 -6.02 -1.98 -15.64
CA GLY A 55 -6.06 -3.43 -15.46
C GLY A 55 -4.74 -4.05 -15.02
N THR A 56 -3.70 -3.25 -14.77
CA THR A 56 -2.33 -3.69 -14.49
C THR A 56 -1.84 -3.27 -13.11
N TYR A 57 -0.63 -3.70 -12.73
CA TYR A 57 0.03 -3.22 -11.52
C TYR A 57 0.21 -1.71 -11.55
N PHE A 58 -0.20 -1.04 -10.46
CA PHE A 58 -0.02 0.39 -10.28
C PHE A 58 0.69 0.68 -8.97
N ARG A 59 1.48 1.76 -8.99
CA ARG A 59 2.13 2.31 -7.80
C ARG A 59 2.02 3.83 -7.79
N SER A 60 1.67 4.40 -6.65
CA SER A 60 1.70 5.84 -6.40
C SER A 60 2.60 6.13 -5.21
N VAL A 61 3.39 7.20 -5.31
CA VAL A 61 4.35 7.61 -4.28
C VAL A 61 3.80 8.82 -3.55
N GLY A 62 3.58 8.67 -2.25
CA GLY A 62 3.24 9.76 -1.35
C GLY A 62 4.45 10.23 -0.54
N GLY A 63 4.37 11.45 -0.01
CA GLY A 63 5.33 12.00 0.95
C GLY A 63 4.65 12.39 2.26
N GLY A 64 5.31 13.26 3.04
CA GLY A 64 4.81 13.74 4.31
C GLY A 64 5.05 12.76 5.46
N PHE A 65 4.22 12.84 6.50
CA PHE A 65 4.47 12.13 7.76
C PHE A 65 3.92 10.71 7.82
N PHE A 66 2.98 10.34 6.94
CA PHE A 66 2.32 9.03 6.97
C PHE A 66 3.31 7.85 7.02
N GLY A 67 4.31 7.85 6.14
CA GLY A 67 5.32 6.80 6.11
C GLY A 67 6.16 6.72 7.39
N ALA A 68 6.49 7.88 7.98
CA ALA A 68 7.21 7.92 9.25
C ALA A 68 6.35 7.37 10.40
N TRP A 69 5.08 7.77 10.49
CA TRP A 69 4.15 7.27 11.51
C TRP A 69 3.90 5.77 11.40
N LEU A 70 3.76 5.23 10.19
CA LEU A 70 3.63 3.80 9.98
C LEU A 70 4.86 3.04 10.51
N LYS A 71 6.06 3.58 10.23
CA LYS A 71 7.32 2.98 10.71
C LYS A 71 7.46 3.09 12.23
N PHE A 72 7.09 4.23 12.82
CA PHE A 72 7.09 4.43 14.28
C PHE A 72 6.06 3.56 15.00
N ALA A 73 4.97 3.20 14.34
CA ALA A 73 4.02 2.20 14.82
C ALA A 73 4.56 0.75 14.75
N GLY A 74 5.77 0.55 14.19
CA GLY A 74 6.42 -0.76 14.10
C GLY A 74 6.17 -1.53 12.81
N PHE A 75 5.57 -0.89 11.79
CA PHE A 75 5.18 -1.57 10.56
C PHE A 75 5.96 -1.09 9.33
N ASP A 76 6.30 -2.03 8.45
CA ASP A 76 6.92 -1.74 7.14
C ASP A 76 5.91 -1.74 5.98
N ALA A 77 4.76 -2.38 6.20
CA ALA A 77 3.68 -2.42 5.26
C ALA A 77 2.32 -2.44 5.98
N LEU A 78 1.31 -1.92 5.29
CA LEU A 78 -0.10 -2.02 5.66
C LEU A 78 -0.85 -2.56 4.43
N ILE A 79 -1.51 -3.70 4.58
CA ILE A 79 -2.30 -4.34 3.53
C ILE A 79 -3.77 -4.16 3.91
N VAL A 80 -4.54 -3.55 3.01
CA VAL A 80 -5.99 -3.42 3.14
C VAL A 80 -6.66 -4.38 2.16
N GLU A 81 -7.54 -5.23 2.70
CA GLU A 81 -8.18 -6.33 1.97
C GLU A 81 -9.69 -6.34 2.20
N GLY A 82 -10.41 -7.00 1.30
CA GLY A 82 -11.85 -7.16 1.40
C GLY A 82 -12.61 -5.87 1.10
N ARG A 83 -13.86 -5.82 1.56
CA ARG A 83 -14.76 -4.68 1.35
C ARG A 83 -15.77 -4.60 2.48
N LEU A 84 -15.98 -3.40 3.02
CA LEU A 84 -17.08 -3.14 3.95
C LEU A 84 -18.42 -3.13 3.19
N ARG A 85 -19.46 -3.73 3.77
CA ARG A 85 -20.82 -3.73 3.19
C ARG A 85 -21.46 -2.35 3.19
N SER A 86 -21.13 -1.53 4.18
CA SER A 86 -21.59 -0.16 4.34
C SER A 86 -20.48 0.65 5.02
N PRO A 87 -20.35 1.96 4.73
CA PRO A 87 -19.38 2.80 5.43
C PRO A 87 -19.65 2.76 6.94
N PRO A 88 -18.59 2.76 7.78
CA PRO A 88 -18.78 2.84 9.22
C PRO A 88 -19.45 4.17 9.55
N THR A 89 -20.55 4.12 10.30
CA THR A 89 -21.21 5.32 10.82
C THR A 89 -20.27 5.94 11.84
N SER A 90 -19.61 7.04 11.49
CA SER A 90 -18.71 7.75 12.41
C SER A 90 -19.52 8.28 13.59
N THR A 91 -19.33 7.71 14.77
CA THR A 91 -19.69 8.31 16.06
C THR A 91 -18.41 8.64 16.80
#